data_AF-A0A7C1S8Q3-F1
#
_entry.id   AF-A0A7C1S8Q3-F1
#
_cell.length_a   1.000
_cell.length_b   1.000
_cell.length_c   1.000
_cell.angle_alpha   90.00
_cell.angle_beta   90.00
_cell.angle_gamma   90.00
#
_symmetry.space_group_name_H-M   'P 1'
#
loop_
_entity.id
_entity.type
_entity.pdbx_description
1 polymer ?
#
loop_
_entity_poly.entity_id
_entity_poly.type
_entity_poly.pdbx_seq_one_letter_code
_entity_poly.pdbx_strand_id
1 'polypeptide(L)'
;MNLGPETIGKSIELVHDLLVEYQERLDEAYRKAEDSLSVTLTLKITPDEGRNKIDASISFVVEKAKDTATSYADENQQELFEGENLDDKLSQIK
;
A
#
# COMPACT_ATOMS: atom_id res chain seq x y z
N MET A 1 -16.93 13.22 -16.11
CA MET A 1 -16.95 11.78 -16.43
C MET A 1 -17.38 11.06 -15.17
N ASN A 2 -18.34 10.14 -15.24
CA ASN A 2 -18.96 9.53 -14.07
C ASN A 2 -18.72 8.02 -14.07
N LEU A 3 -18.61 7.42 -12.88
CA LEU A 3 -18.60 5.97 -12.73
C LEU A 3 -20.01 5.44 -12.99
N GLY A 4 -20.20 4.76 -14.13
CA GLY A 4 -21.47 4.18 -14.53
C GLY A 4 -21.60 2.70 -14.17
N PRO A 5 -22.80 2.12 -14.29
CA PRO A 5 -23.05 0.71 -14.02
C PRO A 5 -22.15 -0.24 -14.81
N GLU A 6 -21.81 0.12 -16.05
CA GLU A 6 -20.91 -0.66 -16.90
C GLU A 6 -19.49 -0.76 -16.31
N THR A 7 -18.96 0.33 -15.76
CA THR A 7 -17.64 0.35 -15.11
C THR A 7 -17.63 -0.53 -13.86
N ILE A 8 -18.73 -0.52 -13.09
CA ILE A 8 -18.89 -1.39 -11.92
C ILE A 8 -18.97 -2.86 -12.37
N GLY A 9 -19.78 -3.17 -13.39
CA GLY A 9 -19.91 -4.51 -13.95
C GLY A 9 -18.57 -5.07 -14.42
N LYS A 10 -17.80 -4.29 -15.19
CA LYS A 10 -16.46 -4.68 -15.65
C LYS A 10 -15.47 -4.86 -14.51
N SER A 11 -15.58 -4.07 -13.44
CA SER A 11 -14.74 -4.24 -12.25
C SER A 11 -15.02 -5.56 -11.54
N ILE A 12 -16.30 -5.96 -11.45
CA ILE A 12 -16.70 -7.24 -10.84
C ILE A 12 -16.21 -8.41 -11.70
N GLU A 13 -16.38 -8.34 -13.02
CA GLU A 13 -15.88 -9.36 -13.96
C GLU A 13 -14.35 -9.56 -13.79
N LEU A 14 -13.57 -8.47 -13.80
CA LEU A 14 -12.12 -8.55 -13.64
C LEU A 14 -11.68 -9.15 -12.31
N VAL A 15 -12.35 -8.80 -11.21
CA VAL A 15 -12.06 -9.37 -9.89
C VAL A 15 -12.42 -10.85 -9.83
N HIS A 16 -13.57 -11.23 -10.40
CA HIS A 16 -13.97 -12.63 -10.49
C HIS A 16 -12.94 -13.45 -11.27
N ASP A 17 -12.55 -12.98 -12.45
CA ASP A 17 -11.60 -13.67 -13.32
C ASP A 17 -10.23 -13.84 -12.64
N LEU A 18 -9.74 -12.82 -11.91
CA LEU A 18 -8.52 -12.94 -11.11
C LEU A 18 -8.63 -13.98 -10.00
N LEU A 19 -9.77 -14.07 -9.31
CA LEU A 19 -9.95 -15.06 -8.25
C LEU A 19 -9.99 -16.49 -8.82
N VAL A 20 -10.64 -16.68 -9.98
CA VAL A 20 -10.69 -17.97 -10.67
C VAL A 20 -9.31 -18.35 -11.21
N GLU A 21 -8.59 -17.43 -11.86
CA GLU A 21 -7.25 -17.68 -12.40
C GLU A 21 -6.27 -18.10 -11.30
N TYR A 22 -6.32 -17.45 -10.14
CA TYR A 22 -5.42 -17.72 -9.02
C TYR A 22 -5.96 -18.73 -8.02
N GLN A 23 -7.10 -19.40 -8.30
CA GLN A 23 -7.77 -20.30 -7.36
C GLN A 23 -6.82 -21.38 -6.81
N GLU A 24 -6.10 -22.09 -7.68
CA GLU A 24 -5.19 -23.17 -7.24
C GLU A 24 -4.06 -22.65 -6.35
N ARG A 25 -3.55 -21.45 -6.64
CA ARG A 25 -2.49 -20.82 -5.85
C ARG A 25 -3.00 -20.28 -4.53
N LEU A 26 -4.23 -19.79 -4.49
CA LEU A 26 -4.93 -19.38 -3.27
C LEU A 26 -5.19 -20.60 -2.37
N ASP A 27 -5.60 -21.73 -2.95
CA ASP A 27 -5.78 -23.00 -2.22
C ASP A 27 -4.46 -23.50 -1.64
N GLU A 28 -3.36 -23.43 -2.41
CA GLU A 28 -2.02 -23.78 -1.90
C GLU A 28 -1.59 -22.83 -0.77
N ALA A 29 -1.80 -21.52 -0.94
CA ALA A 29 -1.49 -20.52 0.07
C ALA A 29 -2.29 -20.73 1.35
N TYR A 30 -3.58 -21.07 1.21
CA TYR A 30 -4.47 -21.34 2.33
C TYR A 30 -4.05 -22.59 3.11
N ARG A 31 -3.66 -23.67 2.41
CA ARG A 31 -3.17 -24.90 3.07
C ARG A 31 -1.84 -24.70 3.80
N LYS A 32 -1.01 -23.76 3.36
CA LYS A 32 0.28 -23.44 3.99
C LYS A 32 0.15 -22.42 5.12
N ALA A 33 -0.93 -21.64 5.16
CA ALA A 33 -1.14 -20.66 6.21
C ALA A 33 -1.42 -21.36 7.55
N GLU A 34 -0.60 -21.11 8.56
CA GLU A 34 -0.77 -21.71 9.90
C GLU A 34 -1.97 -21.12 10.67
N ASP A 35 -2.40 -19.90 10.33
CA ASP A 35 -3.42 -19.16 11.09
C ASP A 35 -4.44 -18.47 10.17
N SER A 36 -4.01 -17.50 9.35
CA SER A 36 -4.89 -16.82 8.40
C SER A 36 -4.19 -16.47 7.08
N LEU A 37 -4.91 -16.65 5.97
CA LEU A 37 -4.49 -16.18 4.64
C LEU A 37 -4.97 -14.74 4.44
N SER A 38 -4.04 -13.82 4.21
CA SER A 38 -4.37 -12.44 3.82
C SER A 38 -4.37 -12.32 2.30
N VAL A 39 -5.53 -12.02 1.73
CA VAL A 39 -5.72 -11.74 0.30
C VAL A 39 -6.11 -10.28 0.13
N THR A 40 -5.39 -9.56 -0.73
CA THR A 40 -5.66 -8.17 -1.08
C THR A 40 -6.02 -8.08 -2.55
N LEU A 41 -7.20 -7.55 -2.83
CA LEU A 41 -7.66 -7.20 -4.17
C LEU A 41 -7.63 -5.68 -4.30
N THR A 42 -7.00 -5.18 -5.36
CA THR A 42 -6.93 -3.76 -5.65
C THR A 42 -7.53 -3.50 -7.03
N LEU A 43 -8.47 -2.56 -7.07
CA LEU A 43 -9.03 -2.00 -8.29
C LEU A 43 -8.61 -0.54 -8.40
N LYS A 44 -8.05 -0.15 -9.54
CA LYS A 44 -7.73 1.24 -9.87
C LYS A 44 -8.55 1.64 -11.08
N ILE A 45 -9.40 2.66 -10.92
CA ILE A 45 -10.21 3.19 -12.01
C ILE A 45 -9.70 4.58 -12.34
N THR A 46 -9.23 4.77 -13.57
CA THR A 46 -8.64 6.03 -14.04
C THR A 46 -9.42 6.52 -15.27
N PRO A 47 -9.81 7.80 -15.34
CA PRO A 47 -10.37 8.36 -16.57
C PRO A 47 -9.30 8.37 -17.67
N ASP A 48 -9.63 7.87 -18.86
CA ASP A 48 -8.73 7.73 -20.00
C ASP A 48 -9.48 7.93 -21.32
N GLU A 49 -9.11 8.95 -22.10
CA GLU A 49 -9.67 9.27 -23.43
C GLU A 49 -11.20 9.13 -23.57
N GLY A 50 -11.97 9.69 -22.63
CA GLY A 50 -13.44 9.61 -22.70
C GLY A 50 -14.04 8.30 -22.17
N ARG A 51 -13.22 7.38 -21.65
CA ARG A 51 -13.61 6.11 -21.03
C ARG A 51 -13.02 5.97 -19.62
N ASN A 52 -13.42 4.93 -18.90
CA ASN A 52 -12.81 4.55 -17.62
C ASN A 52 -11.89 3.35 -17.86
N LYS A 53 -10.58 3.51 -17.65
CA LYS A 53 -9.64 2.40 -17.57
C LYS A 53 -9.76 1.74 -16.20
N ILE A 54 -9.82 0.41 -16.16
CA ILE A 54 -9.93 -0.38 -14.93
C ILE A 54 -8.73 -1.33 -14.88
N ASP A 55 -7.88 -1.16 -13.87
CA ASP A 55 -6.79 -2.07 -13.58
C ASP A 55 -7.14 -2.87 -12.31
N ALA A 56 -7.09 -4.20 -12.39
CA ALA A 56 -7.34 -5.09 -11.26
C ALA A 56 -6.06 -5.87 -10.93
N SER A 57 -5.77 -6.04 -9.64
CA SER A 57 -4.61 -6.81 -9.18
C SER A 57 -4.93 -7.59 -7.90
N ILE A 58 -4.38 -8.79 -7.79
CA ILE A 58 -4.49 -9.65 -6.61
C ILE A 58 -3.11 -9.88 -6.00
N SER A 59 -3.04 -9.84 -4.66
CA SER A 59 -1.84 -10.17 -3.89
C SER A 59 -2.23 -11.02 -2.68
N PHE A 60 -1.49 -12.09 -2.41
CA PHE A 60 -1.70 -12.93 -1.24
C PHE A 60 -0.35 -13.38 -0.68
N VAL A 61 -0.25 -13.46 0.64
CA VAL A 61 0.99 -13.80 1.34
C VAL A 61 0.90 -15.24 1.83
N VAL A 62 1.77 -16.10 1.30
CA VAL A 62 1.82 -17.54 1.64
C VAL A 62 2.54 -17.77 2.98
N GLU A 63 3.57 -16.95 3.27
CA GLU A 63 4.28 -16.93 4.54
C GLU A 63 4.48 -15.47 4.95
N LYS A 64 3.89 -15.06 6.06
CA LYS A 64 4.23 -13.80 6.70
C LYS A 64 5.14 -14.16 7.87
N ALA A 65 6.46 -14.02 7.71
CA ALA A 65 7.36 -13.98 8.85
C ALA A 65 6.95 -12.75 9.68
N LYS A 66 6.10 -12.96 10.68
CA LYS A 66 5.58 -11.89 11.53
C LYS A 66 6.52 -11.70 12.72
N ASP A 67 7.74 -11.26 12.44
CA ASP A 67 8.62 -10.74 13.49
C ASP A 67 8.16 -9.32 13.81
N THR A 68 7.42 -9.18 14.91
CA THR A 68 7.04 -7.87 15.43
C THR A 68 7.95 -7.56 16.61
N ALA A 69 8.93 -6.69 16.40
CA ALA A 69 9.78 -6.17 17.47
C ALA A 69 9.29 -4.78 17.87
N THR A 70 8.77 -4.66 19.08
CA THR A 70 8.38 -3.38 19.68
C THR A 70 9.41 -3.03 20.75
N SER A 71 10.03 -1.86 20.63
CA SER A 71 10.94 -1.30 21.64
C SER A 71 10.48 0.12 21.98
N TYR A 72 10.66 0.51 23.23
CA TYR A 72 10.42 1.86 23.72
C TYR A 72 11.78 2.50 24.01
N ALA A 73 12.01 3.69 23.47
CA ALA A 73 13.16 4.51 23.83
C ALA A 73 12.62 5.71 24.62
N ASP A 74 12.95 5.77 25.91
CA ASP A 74 12.76 6.97 26.73
C ASP A 74 13.95 7.90 26.47
N GLU A 75 13.83 8.73 25.44
CA GLU A 75 14.77 9.83 25.21
C GLU A 75 14.12 11.15 25.64
N ASN A 76 14.84 11.91 26.48
CA ASN A 76 14.52 13.31 26.65
C ASN A 76 14.71 14.00 25.29
N GLN A 77 13.73 14.79 24.87
CA GLN A 77 13.81 15.59 23.64
C GLN A 77 15.06 16.47 23.69
N GLN A 78 16.06 16.16 22.87
CA GLN A 78 17.24 17.00 22.74
C GLN A 78 16.92 18.20 21.84
N GLU A 79 17.22 19.40 22.30
CA GLU A 79 17.16 20.60 21.48
C GLU A 79 18.23 20.50 20.39
N LEU A 80 17.81 20.34 19.14
CA LEU A 80 18.69 20.15 17.98
C LEU A 80 19.59 21.36 17.67
N PHE A 81 19.33 22.52 18.29
CA PHE A 81 20.05 23.76 18.04
C PHE A 81 20.11 24.66 19.29
N GLU A 82 20.84 24.26 20.32
CA GLU A 82 21.33 25.24 21.31
C GLU A 82 22.62 25.87 20.77
N GLY A 83 22.53 27.08 20.21
CA GLY A 83 23.65 28.02 20.25
C GLY A 83 24.40 28.39 18.97
N GLU A 84 23.81 28.32 17.76
CA GLU A 84 24.36 29.10 16.63
C GLU A 84 23.45 30.28 16.27
N ASN A 85 23.78 31.45 16.81
CA ASN A 85 23.30 32.74 16.30
C ASN A 85 23.77 32.88 14.83
N LEU A 86 22.88 32.57 13.90
CA LEU A 86 23.07 32.74 12.45
C LEU A 86 23.33 34.21 12.04
N ASP A 87 23.01 35.17 12.92
CA ASP A 87 23.19 36.61 12.66
C ASP A 87 24.65 37.10 12.76
N ASP A 88 25.54 36.40 13.49
CA ASP A 88 26.93 36.85 13.66
C ASP A 88 27.85 36.53 12.46
N LYS A 89 27.48 35.59 11.58
CA LYS A 89 28.29 35.22 10.40
C LYS A 89 28.00 36.09 9.17
N LEU A 90 26.89 36.85 9.14
CA LEU A 90 26.51 37.68 8.00
C LEU A 90 27.11 39.10 8.05
N SER A 91 27.63 39.54 9.20
CA SER A 91 28.24 40.86 9.37
C SER A 91 29.72 40.94 8.95
N GLN A 92 30.37 39.80 8.67
CA GLN A 92 31.79 39.74 8.29
C GLN A 92 32.02 39.68 6.76
N ILE A 93 30.98 39.81 5.93
CA ILE A 93 31.06 39.72 4.46
C ILE A 93 30.81 41.10 3.78
N LYS A 94 31.04 42.22 4.47
CA LYS A 94 31.04 43.56 3.85
C LYS A 94 32.15 44.45 4.37
#